data_AF-A0A7C5W9G5-F1
#
_entry.id   AF-A0A7C5W9G5-F1
#
_cell.length_a   1.000
_cell.length_b   1.000
_cell.length_c   1.000
_cell.angle_alpha   90.00
_cell.angle_beta   90.00
_cell.angle_gamma   90.00
#
_symmetry.space_group_name_H-M   'P 1'
#
loop_
_entity.id
_entity.type
_entity.pdbx_description
1 polymer ?
#
loop_
_entity_poly.entity_id
_entity_poly.type
_entity_poly.pdbx_seq_one_letter_code
_entity_poly.pdbx_strand_id
1 'polypeptide(L)'
;PLQPYFINANDLSGRKPATGLMELPWSNYKITPFFTLPAGGGYFFRLLGLSYFKCVLKKAIKKGDSMFYMHPIDISRKTIPSVNPRNRPFYWINKGEKTERNLINLLKEFKGSFTTCKDVYLKNLDK
;
A
#
# COMPACT_ATOMS: atom_id res chain seq x y z
N PRO A 1 -9.33 -1.92 6.13
CA PRO A 1 -9.89 -2.89 7.09
C PRO A 1 -11.22 -2.37 7.63
N LEU A 2 -12.12 -3.26 8.03
CA LEU A 2 -13.39 -2.88 8.65
C LEU A 2 -13.15 -2.29 10.05
N GLN A 3 -12.10 -2.76 10.72
CA GLN A 3 -11.65 -2.31 12.03
C GLN A 3 -10.12 -2.12 11.96
N PRO A 4 -9.63 -0.89 11.71
CA PRO A 4 -8.24 -0.57 12.01
C PRO A 4 -7.99 -0.73 13.52
N TYR A 5 -6.79 -1.13 13.91
CA TYR A 5 -6.48 -1.32 15.33
C TYR A 5 -5.71 -0.14 15.89
N PHE A 6 -5.86 0.07 17.18
CA PHE A 6 -5.17 1.10 17.92
C PHE A 6 -4.05 0.47 18.75
N ILE A 7 -2.92 1.17 18.85
CA ILE A 7 -1.73 0.62 19.50
C ILE A 7 -1.93 0.56 21.01
N ASN A 8 -1.66 -0.61 21.59
CA ASN A 8 -1.51 -0.81 23.03
C ASN A 8 -0.06 -1.21 23.34
N ALA A 9 0.48 -0.72 24.46
CA ALA A 9 1.85 -0.98 24.87
C ALA A 9 2.15 -2.49 25.08
N ASN A 10 1.13 -3.26 25.45
CA ASN A 10 1.26 -4.68 25.80
C ASN A 10 0.51 -5.61 24.84
N ASP A 11 -0.24 -5.07 23.86
CA ASP A 11 -1.10 -5.87 22.98
C ASP A 11 -1.24 -5.23 21.59
N LEU A 12 -1.10 -6.04 20.54
CA LEU A 12 -1.29 -5.63 19.14
C LEU A 12 -2.71 -5.97 18.61
N SER A 13 -3.58 -6.56 19.44
CA SER A 13 -4.93 -6.98 19.04
C SER A 13 -5.91 -5.83 18.78
N GLY A 14 -5.55 -4.60 19.15
CA GLY A 14 -6.40 -3.42 19.01
C GLY A 14 -7.47 -3.23 20.08
N ARG A 15 -7.53 -4.11 21.08
CA ARG A 15 -8.51 -4.02 22.17
C ARG A 15 -7.98 -3.11 23.28
N LYS A 16 -8.82 -2.17 23.74
CA LYS A 16 -8.49 -1.19 24.80
C LYS A 16 -7.17 -0.46 24.54
N PRO A 17 -7.14 0.49 23.60
CA PRO A 17 -5.89 1.13 23.24
C PRO A 17 -5.30 1.97 24.36
N ALA A 18 -3.98 1.94 24.48
CA ALA A 18 -3.23 2.78 25.41
C ALA A 18 -2.89 4.14 24.80
N THR A 19 -3.12 4.32 23.49
CA THR A 19 -2.77 5.53 22.72
C THR A 19 -3.89 5.89 21.75
N GLY A 20 -3.92 7.16 21.30
CA GLY A 20 -4.83 7.61 20.23
C GLY A 20 -4.34 7.27 18.81
N LEU A 21 -3.29 6.46 18.66
CA LEU A 21 -2.70 6.13 17.36
C LEU A 21 -3.46 4.97 16.71
N MET A 22 -4.02 5.23 15.52
CA MET A 22 -4.75 4.27 14.69
C MET A 22 -3.85 3.74 13.57
N GLU A 23 -3.78 2.42 13.42
CA GLU A 23 -3.02 1.76 12.35
C GLU A 23 -3.91 1.24 11.22
N LEU A 24 -3.49 1.55 9.99
CA LEU A 24 -4.08 1.02 8.77
C LEU A 24 -3.21 -0.13 8.23
N PRO A 25 -3.62 -1.41 8.37
CA PRO A 25 -2.92 -2.54 7.77
C PRO A 25 -2.67 -2.33 6.28
N TRP A 26 -1.45 -2.67 5.87
CA TRP A 26 -1.09 -2.65 4.46
C TRP A 26 -1.92 -3.62 3.63
N SER A 27 -2.18 -3.19 2.41
CA SER A 27 -2.80 -4.03 1.39
C SER A 27 -1.94 -5.28 1.15
N ASN A 28 -2.56 -6.44 1.31
CA ASN A 28 -1.99 -7.71 0.94
C ASN A 28 -3.02 -8.54 0.17
N TYR A 29 -2.53 -9.50 -0.60
CA TYR A 29 -3.36 -10.37 -1.40
C TYR A 29 -3.05 -11.82 -1.09
N LYS A 30 -3.93 -12.46 -0.31
CA LYS A 30 -3.93 -13.92 -0.15
C LYS A 30 -4.34 -14.55 -1.48
N ILE A 31 -3.40 -15.20 -2.15
CA ILE A 31 -3.65 -16.00 -3.36
C ILE A 31 -4.14 -17.38 -2.95
N THR A 32 -3.46 -17.98 -1.98
CA THR A 32 -3.77 -19.29 -1.39
C THR A 32 -3.69 -19.18 0.14
N PRO A 33 -4.15 -20.19 0.91
CA PRO A 33 -4.01 -20.20 2.37
C PRO A 33 -2.56 -20.05 2.84
N PHE A 34 -1.58 -20.47 2.03
CA PHE A 34 -0.16 -20.48 2.35
C PHE A 34 0.63 -19.35 1.66
N PHE A 35 0.02 -18.62 0.73
CA PHE A 35 0.73 -17.63 -0.07
C PHE A 35 0.01 -16.28 -0.10
N THR A 36 0.68 -15.29 0.49
CA THR A 36 0.23 -13.90 0.52
C THR A 36 1.23 -13.05 -0.25
N LEU A 37 0.79 -12.44 -1.36
CA LEU A 37 1.60 -11.45 -2.04
C LEU A 37 1.43 -10.08 -1.38
N PRO A 38 2.54 -9.35 -1.16
CA PRO A 38 2.48 -7.99 -0.68
C PRO A 38 1.98 -7.05 -1.78
N ALA A 39 1.05 -6.18 -1.42
CA ALA A 39 0.67 -5.02 -2.23
C ALA A 39 1.03 -3.71 -1.53
N GLY A 40 2.01 -3.76 -0.62
CA GLY A 40 2.60 -2.59 0.02
C GLY A 40 3.94 -2.25 -0.62
N GLY A 41 4.10 -1.01 -1.06
CA GLY A 41 5.38 -0.46 -1.49
C GLY A 41 5.62 -0.44 -3.00
N GLY A 42 6.39 0.56 -3.43
CA GLY A 42 6.65 0.84 -4.84
C GLY A 42 7.42 -0.25 -5.60
N TYR A 43 8.30 -1.01 -4.94
CA TYR A 43 9.01 -2.12 -5.58
C TYR A 43 8.05 -3.17 -6.16
N PHE A 44 7.06 -3.61 -5.39
CA PHE A 44 6.07 -4.58 -5.86
C PHE A 44 5.17 -3.99 -6.94
N PHE A 45 4.85 -2.69 -6.86
CA PHE A 45 4.11 -2.01 -7.93
C PHE A 45 4.88 -1.98 -9.25
N ARG A 46 6.19 -1.74 -9.19
CA ARG A 46 7.07 -1.78 -10.36
C ARG A 46 7.20 -3.19 -10.94
N LEU A 47 7.25 -4.21 -10.09
CA LEU A 47 7.42 -5.61 -10.51
C LEU A 47 6.12 -6.23 -11.05
N LEU A 48 5.03 -6.14 -10.29
CA LEU A 48 3.76 -6.83 -10.56
C LEU A 48 2.78 -6.00 -11.41
N GLY A 49 2.96 -4.68 -11.44
CA GLY A 49 2.26 -3.78 -12.34
C GLY A 49 0.79 -3.50 -11.98
N LEU A 50 0.13 -2.80 -12.91
CA LEU A 50 -1.20 -2.23 -12.73
C LEU A 50 -2.28 -3.29 -12.46
N SER A 51 -2.35 -4.36 -13.26
CA SER A 51 -3.43 -5.34 -13.18
C SER A 51 -3.48 -6.05 -11.83
N TYR A 52 -2.32 -6.40 -11.28
CA TYR A 52 -2.20 -6.97 -9.93
C TYR A 52 -2.74 -5.97 -8.88
N PHE A 53 -2.23 -4.73 -8.87
CA PHE A 53 -2.66 -3.73 -7.88
C PHE A 53 -4.13 -3.34 -8.00
N LYS A 54 -4.71 -3.30 -9.20
CA LYS A 54 -6.16 -3.14 -9.38
C LYS A 54 -6.93 -4.26 -8.68
N CYS A 55 -6.52 -5.50 -8.87
CA CYS A 55 -7.17 -6.66 -8.23
C CYS A 55 -7.05 -6.57 -6.70
N VAL A 56 -5.85 -6.33 -6.18
CA VAL A 56 -5.64 -6.28 -4.72
C VAL A 56 -6.41 -5.15 -4.08
N LEU A 57 -6.31 -3.93 -4.61
CA LEU A 57 -6.97 -2.77 -4.03
C LEU A 57 -8.50 -2.87 -4.10
N LYS A 58 -9.06 -3.41 -5.20
CA LYS A 58 -10.50 -3.70 -5.28
C LYS A 58 -10.95 -4.66 -4.18
N LYS A 59 -10.16 -5.68 -3.85
CA LYS A 59 -10.47 -6.59 -2.74
C LYS A 59 -10.25 -5.95 -1.38
N ALA A 60 -9.22 -5.12 -1.23
CA ALA A 60 -8.90 -4.44 0.01
C ALA A 60 -10.03 -3.46 0.40
N ILE A 61 -10.46 -2.62 -0.53
CA ILE A 61 -11.51 -1.61 -0.31
C ILE A 61 -12.87 -2.25 0.03
N LYS A 62 -13.18 -3.43 -0.53
CA LYS A 62 -14.38 -4.21 -0.13
C LYS A 62 -14.36 -4.64 1.34
N LYS A 63 -13.18 -4.75 1.94
CA LYS A 63 -12.99 -5.06 3.37
C LYS A 63 -12.83 -3.80 4.21
N GLY A 64 -13.16 -2.61 3.70
CA GLY A 64 -12.93 -1.33 4.37
C GLY A 64 -11.69 -0.61 3.88
N ASP A 65 -11.35 0.51 4.52
CA ASP A 65 -10.37 1.46 3.98
C ASP A 65 -8.99 0.88 3.75
N SER A 66 -8.25 1.44 2.82
CA SER A 66 -6.97 0.87 2.44
C SER A 66 -6.01 1.96 2.01
N MET A 67 -4.72 1.66 2.08
CA MET A 67 -3.66 2.56 1.68
C MET A 67 -2.88 1.96 0.53
N PHE A 68 -2.61 2.80 -0.46
CA PHE A 68 -1.60 2.58 -1.47
C PHE A 68 -0.45 3.56 -1.21
N TYR A 69 0.77 3.03 -1.14
CA TYR A 69 1.96 3.82 -0.88
C TYR A 69 3.02 3.52 -1.92
N MET A 70 3.69 4.57 -2.38
CA MET A 70 4.82 4.50 -3.31
C MET A 70 5.81 5.63 -3.02
N HIS A 71 7.06 5.44 -3.41
CA HIS A 71 8.07 6.49 -3.32
C HIS A 71 8.07 7.31 -4.62
N PRO A 72 8.28 8.63 -4.56
CA PRO A 72 8.47 9.46 -5.76
C PRO A 72 9.61 8.95 -6.67
N ILE A 73 10.59 8.28 -6.06
CA ILE A 73 11.72 7.66 -6.74
C ILE A 73 11.31 6.59 -7.76
N ASP A 74 10.15 5.95 -7.56
CA ASP A 74 9.65 4.87 -8.41
C ASP A 74 9.23 5.36 -9.81
N ILE A 75 8.87 6.64 -9.93
CA ILE A 75 8.50 7.30 -11.19
C ILE A 75 9.60 8.22 -11.72
N SER A 76 10.69 8.39 -10.98
CA SER A 76 11.82 9.21 -11.43
C SER A 76 12.45 8.62 -12.70
N ARG A 77 12.76 9.48 -13.66
CA ARG A 77 13.53 9.11 -14.87
C ARG A 77 15.04 9.24 -14.67
N LYS A 78 15.48 9.90 -13.59
CA LYS A 78 16.91 10.08 -13.28
C LYS A 78 17.52 8.73 -12.92
N THR A 79 18.69 8.44 -13.49
CA THR A 79 19.50 7.30 -13.03
C THR A 79 19.90 7.54 -11.59
N ILE A 80 19.73 6.51 -10.75
CA ILE A 80 20.12 6.58 -9.35
C ILE A 80 21.37 5.74 -9.21
N PRO A 81 22.48 6.32 -8.73
CA PRO A 81 23.70 5.57 -8.53
C PRO A 81 23.41 4.42 -7.54
N SER A 82 23.61 3.19 -7.99
CA SER A 82 23.54 2.03 -7.12
C SER A 82 24.91 1.82 -6.50
N VAL A 83 25.00 1.94 -5.18
CA VAL A 83 26.25 1.69 -4.43
C VAL A 83 26.67 0.22 -4.52
N ASN A 84 25.74 -0.68 -4.88
CA ASN A 84 26.01 -2.10 -5.03
C ASN A 84 25.04 -2.75 -6.05
N PRO A 85 25.29 -2.60 -7.35
CA PRO A 85 24.42 -3.13 -8.40
C PRO A 85 24.40 -4.67 -8.44
N ARG A 86 25.47 -5.34 -7.99
CA ARG A 86 25.57 -6.81 -7.96
C ARG A 86 24.62 -7.45 -6.94
N ASN A 87 24.45 -6.84 -5.77
CA ASN A 87 23.60 -7.41 -4.71
C ASN A 87 22.12 -7.03 -4.86
N ARG A 88 21.80 -6.06 -5.72
CA ARG A 88 20.44 -5.54 -5.88
C ARG A 88 20.06 -5.32 -7.36
N PRO A 89 20.22 -6.34 -8.24
CA PRO A 89 20.05 -6.17 -9.68
C PRO A 89 18.63 -5.76 -10.07
N PHE A 90 17.63 -6.15 -9.26
CA PHE A 90 16.23 -5.92 -9.55
C PHE A 90 15.65 -4.66 -8.90
N TYR A 91 16.43 -3.96 -8.09
CA TYR A 91 15.93 -2.88 -7.24
C TYR A 91 15.34 -1.72 -8.03
N TRP A 92 15.77 -1.51 -9.28
CA TRP A 92 15.29 -0.44 -10.16
C TRP A 92 14.47 -0.93 -11.37
N ILE A 93 14.04 -2.20 -11.40
CA ILE A 93 13.17 -2.74 -12.48
C ILE A 93 11.99 -1.80 -12.72
N ASN A 94 11.68 -1.55 -14.00
CA ASN A 94 10.50 -0.81 -14.48
C ASN A 94 10.35 0.62 -13.90
N LYS A 95 11.34 1.17 -13.20
CA LYS A 95 11.31 2.54 -12.66
C LYS A 95 11.17 3.56 -13.80
N GLY A 96 10.44 4.65 -13.53
CA GLY A 96 10.27 5.75 -14.48
C GLY A 96 8.94 5.67 -15.22
N GLU A 97 8.97 5.94 -16.53
CA GLU A 97 7.76 6.22 -17.32
C GLU A 97 6.71 5.10 -17.27
N LYS A 98 7.12 3.82 -17.34
CA LYS A 98 6.18 2.69 -17.26
C LYS A 98 5.41 2.69 -15.94
N THR A 99 6.10 2.95 -14.83
CA THR A 99 5.50 2.99 -13.49
C THR A 99 4.62 4.22 -13.32
N GLU A 100 5.03 5.36 -13.89
CA GLU A 100 4.23 6.59 -13.92
C GLU A 100 2.92 6.39 -14.68
N ARG A 101 2.96 5.78 -15.88
CA ARG A 101 1.75 5.45 -16.65
C ARG A 101 0.83 4.49 -15.88
N ASN A 102 1.40 3.49 -15.22
CA ASN A 102 0.63 2.58 -14.36
C ASN A 102 0.00 3.32 -13.19
N LEU A 103 0.74 4.22 -12.53
CA LEU A 103 0.22 5.03 -11.42
C LEU A 103 -0.97 5.88 -11.89
N ILE A 104 -0.82 6.63 -12.99
CA ILE A 104 -1.88 7.46 -13.53
C ILE A 104 -3.14 6.63 -13.81
N ASN A 105 -2.98 5.46 -14.43
CA ASN A 105 -4.11 4.57 -14.73
C ASN A 105 -4.72 3.96 -13.46
N LEU A 106 -3.92 3.71 -12.41
CA LEU A 106 -4.41 3.28 -11.11
C LEU A 106 -5.24 4.40 -10.46
N LEU A 107 -4.75 5.64 -10.46
CA LEU A 107 -5.46 6.79 -9.90
C LEU A 107 -6.78 7.05 -10.63
N LYS A 108 -6.82 6.89 -11.96
CA LYS A 108 -8.04 6.97 -12.75
C LYS A 108 -9.05 5.89 -12.39
N GLU A 109 -8.59 4.64 -12.22
CA GLU A 109 -9.45 3.50 -11.85
C GLU A 109 -10.16 3.71 -10.51
N PHE A 110 -9.47 4.27 -9.52
CA PHE A 110 -9.99 4.48 -8.16
C PHE A 110 -10.47 5.92 -7.91
N LYS A 111 -10.70 6.68 -8.99
CA LYS A 111 -11.25 8.05 -8.89
C LYS A 111 -12.58 8.00 -8.14
N GLY A 112 -12.68 8.79 -7.06
CA GLY A 112 -13.87 8.84 -6.20
C GLY A 112 -13.83 7.88 -5.00
N SER A 113 -12.82 7.03 -4.88
CA SER A 113 -12.61 6.18 -3.69
C SER A 113 -11.55 6.72 -2.73
N PHE A 114 -11.01 7.92 -2.99
CA PHE A 114 -10.01 8.56 -2.15
C PHE A 114 -10.66 9.26 -0.96
N THR A 115 -9.97 9.21 0.18
CA THR A 115 -10.36 9.87 1.43
C THR A 115 -9.09 10.29 2.17
N THR A 116 -9.21 11.23 3.12
CA THR A 116 -8.06 11.68 3.90
C THR A 116 -7.85 10.78 5.12
N CYS A 117 -6.62 10.74 5.65
CA CYS A 117 -6.35 10.03 6.90
C CYS A 117 -7.18 10.59 8.07
N LYS A 118 -7.48 11.89 8.05
CA LYS A 118 -8.35 12.55 9.04
C LYS A 118 -9.77 11.98 8.98
N ASP A 119 -10.36 11.88 7.80
CA ASP A 119 -11.72 11.32 7.66
C ASP A 119 -11.74 9.85 8.08
N VAL A 120 -10.69 9.10 7.74
CA VAL A 120 -10.55 7.69 8.15
C VAL A 120 -10.45 7.56 9.67
N TYR A 121 -9.75 8.48 10.33
CA TYR A 121 -9.65 8.52 11.79
C TYR A 121 -10.98 8.87 12.46
N LEU A 122 -11.63 9.96 12.01
CA LEU A 122 -12.89 10.43 12.59
C LEU A 122 -14.01 9.38 12.51
N LYS A 123 -14.12 8.61 11.42
CA LYS A 123 -15.15 7.56 11.30
C LYS A 123 -14.93 6.33 12.20
N ASN A 124 -13.75 6.22 12.83
CA ASN A 124 -13.36 5.08 13.67
C ASN A 124 -13.08 5.51 15.12
N LEU A 125 -13.40 6.75 15.49
CA LEU A 125 -13.14 7.29 16.82
C LEU A 125 -14.07 6.70 17.90
N ASP A 126 -15.29 6.33 17.50
CA ASP A 126 -16.38 5.88 18.39
C ASP A 126 -16.80 4.41 18.17
N LYS A 127 -16.00 3.63 17.41
CA LYS A 127 -16.26 2.20 17.13
C LYS A 127 -15.38 1.29 17.98
#